data_AF-W7DV34-F1
#
_entry.id   AF-W7DV34-F1
#
_cell.length_a   1.000
_cell.length_b   1.000
_cell.length_c   1.000
_cell.angle_alpha   90.00
_cell.angle_beta   90.00
_cell.angle_gamma   90.00
#
_symmetry.space_group_name_H-M   'P 1'
#
loop_
_entity.id
_entity.type
_entity.pdbx_description
1 polymer ?
#
loop_
_entity_poly.entity_id
_entity_poly.type
_entity_poly.pdbx_seq_one_letter_code
_entity_poly.pdbx_strand_id
1 'polypeptide(L)' 'MLALFTNLVLGSLIFGYTLYALIRYVKKSKKGKCAACELEENCESNKPH' A
#
# COMPACT_ATOMS: atom_id res chain seq x y z
N MET A 1 28.70 -6.90 -17.40
CA MET A 1 28.07 -5.59 -17.14
C MET A 1 26.55 -5.69 -16.93
N LEU A 2 25.80 -6.26 -17.88
CA LEU A 2 24.31 -6.32 -17.83
C LEU A 2 23.73 -7.09 -16.63
N ALA A 3 24.32 -8.22 -16.25
CA ALA A 3 23.81 -9.08 -15.17
C ALA A 3 23.76 -8.40 -13.79
N LEU A 4 24.69 -7.46 -13.53
CA LEU A 4 24.75 -6.73 -12.27
C LEU A 4 23.59 -5.72 -12.16
N PHE A 5 23.25 -5.09 -13.28
CA PHE A 5 22.10 -4.20 -13.39
C PHE A 5 20.77 -4.98 -13.26
N THR A 6 20.66 -6.13 -13.92
CA THR A 6 19.47 -6.99 -13.82
C THR A 6 19.21 -7.45 -12.38
N ASN A 7 20.23 -7.92 -11.66
CA ASN A 7 20.07 -8.34 -10.27
C ASN A 7 19.65 -7.18 -9.35
N LEU A 8 20.24 -5.99 -9.55
CA LEU A 8 19.89 -4.81 -8.76
C LEU A 8 18.45 -4.34 -9.03
N VAL A 9 18.03 -4.36 -10.29
CA VAL A 9 16.66 -4.02 -10.71
C VAL A 9 15.66 -5.06 -10.19
N LEU A 10 15.96 -6.35 -10.32
CA LEU A 10 15.07 -7.42 -9.87
C LEU A 10 14.91 -7.40 -8.35
N GLY A 11 16.02 -7.24 -7.61
CA GLY A 11 16.01 -7.10 -6.17
C GLY A 11 15.22 -5.86 -5.72
N SER A 12 15.42 -4.72 -6.36
CA SER A 12 14.71 -3.47 -6.04
C SER A 12 13.22 -3.53 -6.39
N LEU A 13 12.85 -4.22 -7.47
CA LEU A 13 11.45 -4.44 -7.82
C LEU A 13 10.74 -5.30 -6.78
N ILE A 14 11.36 -6.39 -6.34
CA ILE A 14 10.77 -7.26 -5.31
C ILE A 14 10.67 -6.53 -3.97
N PHE A 15 11.77 -5.96 -3.47
CA PHE A 15 11.77 -5.23 -2.20
C PHE A 15 10.89 -3.97 -2.26
N GLY A 16 10.97 -3.20 -3.34
CA GLY A 16 10.16 -2.00 -3.54
C GLY A 16 8.67 -2.31 -3.60
N TYR A 17 8.27 -3.35 -4.37
CA TYR A 17 6.87 -3.74 -4.47
C TYR A 17 6.33 -4.30 -3.17
N THR A 18 7.09 -5.16 -2.48
CA THR A 18 6.67 -5.71 -1.19
C THR A 18 6.52 -4.62 -0.13
N LEU A 19 7.48 -3.70 -0.01
CA LEU A 19 7.37 -2.53 0.88
C LEU A 19 6.18 -1.64 0.52
N TYR A 20 6.00 -1.33 -0.77
CA TYR A 20 4.86 -0.54 -1.23
C TYR A 20 3.52 -1.21 -0.92
N ALA A 21 3.41 -2.52 -1.19
CA ALA A 21 2.23 -3.30 -0.88
C ALA A 21 1.95 -3.33 0.63
N LEU A 22 2.97 -3.52 1.46
CA LEU A 22 2.88 -3.50 2.92
C LEU A 22 2.47 -2.14 3.46
N ILE A 23 2.99 -1.03 2.91
CA ILE A 23 2.57 0.32 3.30
C ILE A 23 1.12 0.57 2.87
N ARG A 24 0.73 0.13 1.67
CA ARG A 24 -0.61 0.29 1.12
C ARG A 24 -1.65 -0.51 1.90
N TYR A 25 -1.53 -1.84 1.91
CA TYR A 25 -1.35 -2.62 3.13
C TYR A 25 -1.92 -2.07 4.44
N VAL A 26 -0.96 -1.70 5.28
CA VAL A 26 -1.11 -1.05 6.59
C VAL A 26 -1.92 0.22 6.53
N LYS A 27 -1.76 1.08 5.51
CA LYS A 27 -2.58 2.30 5.37
C LYS A 27 -4.05 1.96 5.16
N LYS A 28 -4.35 0.88 4.43
CA LYS A 28 -5.68 0.33 4.25
C LYS A 28 -6.18 -0.36 5.52
N SER A 29 -5.35 -1.14 6.22
CA SER A 29 -5.70 -1.71 7.54
C SER A 29 -5.99 -0.64 8.59
N LYS A 30 -5.28 0.50 8.58
CA LYS A 30 -5.52 1.63 9.49
C LYS A 30 -6.86 2.32 9.24
N LYS A 31 -7.43 2.22 8.03
CA LYS A 31 -8.80 2.67 7.73
C LYS A 31 -9.88 1.75 8.31
N GLY A 32 -9.50 0.62 8.91
CA GLY A 32 -10.41 -0.25 9.66
C GLY A 32 -11.60 -0.72 8.81
N LYS A 33 -12.80 -0.68 9.39
CA LYS A 33 -14.06 -1.08 8.72
C LYS A 33 -14.35 -0.30 7.42
N CYS A 34 -13.79 0.90 7.25
CA CYS A 34 -14.00 1.72 6.06
C CYS A 34 -13.10 1.32 4.87
N ALA A 35 -12.12 0.43 5.08
CA ALA A 35 -11.20 -0.03 4.01
C ALA A 35 -11.88 -0.86 2.91
N ALA A 36 -13.01 -1.50 3.23
CA ALA A 36 -13.85 -2.23 2.28
C ALA A 36 -15.00 -1.37 1.75
N CYS A 37 -15.16 -0.16 2.27
CA CYS A 37 -16.26 0.73 1.90
C CYS A 37 -15.82 1.56 0.70
N GLU A 38 -16.50 1.39 -0.43
CA GLU A 38 -16.35 2.23 -1.64
C GLU A 38 -16.67 3.72 -1.38
N LEU A 39 -17.36 4.04 -0.28
CA LEU A 39 -17.63 5.41 0.17
C LEU A 39 -16.56 6.00 1.09
N GLU A 40 -15.40 5.33 1.26
CA GLU A 40 -14.25 5.82 2.04
C GLU A 40 -13.91 7.31 1.77
N GLU A 41 -13.95 7.73 0.51
CA GLU A 41 -13.62 9.10 0.09
C GLU A 41 -14.69 10.13 0.47
N ASN A 42 -15.93 9.68 0.66
CA ASN A 42 -17.08 10.50 1.08
C ASN A 42 -17.44 10.28 2.56
N CYS A 43 -16.71 9.42 3.26
CA CYS A 43 -17.00 9.09 4.64
C CYS A 43 -16.50 10.25 5.52
N GLU A 44 -17.37 11.25 5.70
CA GLU A 44 -17.25 12.26 6.74
C GLU A 44 -17.09 11.56 8.09
N SER A 45 -15.86 11.40 8.55
CA SER A 45 -15.47 10.80 9.83
C SER A 45 -15.93 11.64 11.05
N ASN A 46 -17.02 12.40 10.94
CA ASN A 46 -17.49 13.32 11.96
C ASN A 46 -19.02 13.34 12.08
N LYS A 47 -19.63 12.21 12.45
CA LYS A 47 -20.88 12.24 13.19
C LYS A 47 -20.73 11.41 14.47
N PRO A 48 -20.67 12.05 15.65
CA PRO A 48 -20.78 11.35 16.93
C PRO A 48 -22.22 10.90 17.10
N HIS A 49 -22.42 9.63 17.40
CA HIS A 49 -23.61 9.16 18.10
C HIS A 49 -23.15 8.41 19.35
#